data_AF-A0A1S2K1R2-F1
#
_entry.id   AF-A0A1S2K1R2-F1
#
_cell.length_a   1.000
_cell.length_b   1.000
_cell.length_c   1.000
_cell.angle_alpha   90.00
_cell.angle_beta   90.00
_cell.angle_gamma   90.00
#
_symmetry.space_group_name_H-M   'P 1'
#
loop_
_entity.id
_entity.type
_entity.pdbx_description
1 polymer ?
#
loop_
_entity_poly.entity_id
_entity_poly.type
_entity_poly.pdbx_seq_one_letter_code
_entity_poly.pdbx_strand_id
1 'polypeptide(L)'
;MLLVLGRERLLLLALTPLIAGAAALPWWEPGPLLRSALPLLALLAVLAAAARALTACLTAPAATSADPRPPLRASVPYGLFGLAAAVLTLLEGRHDPFAVLALTLSMGPAEWLLYRYRGWSVTALRASSTPAAFLLRSCGVLALCLTAYLLVLLPPARLIATGPAALLCLAAVLWTALLLQAFGVAWPPALVCLAAAAAAGTATLTASPPGPAALLPAVCAPTAVCLTALAVVHLGRPAPHA
;
A
#
# COMPACT_ATOMS: atom_id res chain seq x y z
N MET A 1 -5.36 -11.89 -7.36
CA MET A 1 -6.48 -12.28 -8.25
C MET A 1 -5.95 -12.67 -9.64
N LEU A 2 -5.18 -13.77 -9.72
CA LEU A 2 -4.65 -14.39 -10.97
C LEU A 2 -4.52 -15.91 -10.79
N LEU A 3 -4.44 -16.39 -9.54
CA LEU A 3 -4.70 -17.77 -9.11
C LEU A 3 -6.12 -18.25 -9.43
N VAL A 4 -7.13 -17.37 -9.33
CA VAL A 4 -8.54 -17.73 -9.57
C VAL A 4 -8.88 -17.85 -11.08
N LEU A 5 -7.99 -17.39 -11.98
CA LEU A 5 -8.20 -17.44 -13.44
C LEU A 5 -7.37 -18.53 -14.17
N GLY A 6 -6.69 -19.43 -13.45
CA GLY A 6 -5.91 -20.51 -14.09
C GLY A 6 -4.73 -20.03 -14.95
N ARG A 7 -4.21 -18.81 -14.69
CA ARG A 7 -3.10 -18.18 -15.44
C ARG A 7 -1.79 -18.12 -14.64
N GLU A 8 -1.54 -19.14 -13.84
CA GLU A 8 -0.37 -19.28 -12.96
C GLU A 8 0.96 -19.19 -13.72
N ARG A 9 1.02 -19.71 -14.95
CA ARG A 9 2.21 -19.64 -15.81
C ARG A 9 2.61 -18.22 -16.24
N LEU A 10 1.65 -17.32 -16.39
CA LEU A 10 1.94 -15.93 -16.77
C LEU A 10 2.45 -15.11 -15.59
N LEU A 11 2.00 -15.43 -14.38
CA LEU A 11 2.57 -14.90 -13.14
C LEU A 11 4.00 -15.38 -12.93
N LEU A 12 4.24 -16.68 -13.15
CA LEU A 12 5.57 -17.27 -13.06
C LEU A 12 6.54 -16.66 -14.10
N LEU A 13 6.09 -16.44 -15.34
CA LEU A 13 6.87 -15.75 -16.38
C LEU A 13 7.08 -14.25 -16.12
N ALA A 14 6.19 -13.60 -15.38
CA ALA A 14 6.37 -12.21 -14.98
C ALA A 14 7.35 -12.09 -13.79
N LEU A 15 7.42 -13.12 -12.95
CA LEU A 15 8.28 -13.17 -11.76
C LEU A 15 9.66 -13.78 -12.02
N THR A 16 9.86 -14.55 -13.10
CA THR A 16 11.16 -15.11 -13.50
C THR A 16 12.31 -14.10 -13.57
N PRO A 17 12.18 -12.89 -14.14
CA PRO A 17 13.28 -11.94 -14.14
C PRO A 17 13.63 -11.43 -12.73
N LEU A 18 12.64 -11.35 -11.84
CA LEU A 18 12.85 -10.96 -10.45
C LEU A 18 13.58 -12.07 -9.66
N ILE A 19 13.21 -13.33 -9.90
CA ILE A 19 13.83 -14.52 -9.29
C ILE A 19 15.27 -14.70 -9.81
N ALA A 20 15.50 -14.50 -11.11
CA ALA A 20 16.84 -14.56 -11.71
C ALA A 20 17.75 -13.45 -11.17
N GLY A 21 17.22 -12.22 -11.01
CA GLY A 21 17.95 -11.12 -10.38
C GLY A 21 18.27 -11.38 -8.91
N ALA A 22 17.33 -11.93 -8.14
CA ALA A 22 17.53 -12.28 -6.74
C ALA A 22 18.53 -13.44 -6.55
N ALA A 23 18.56 -14.42 -7.46
CA ALA A 23 19.49 -15.54 -7.42
C ALA A 23 20.94 -15.14 -7.79
N ALA A 24 21.12 -14.05 -8.54
CA ALA A 24 22.44 -13.54 -8.91
C ALA A 24 23.09 -12.65 -7.83
N LEU A 25 22.28 -12.11 -6.90
CA LEU A 25 22.75 -11.22 -5.83
C LEU A 25 23.85 -11.79 -4.90
N PRO A 26 23.86 -13.08 -4.52
CA PRO A 26 24.90 -13.61 -3.63
C PRO A 26 26.28 -13.76 -4.30
N TRP A 27 26.36 -13.65 -5.64
CA TRP A 27 27.59 -13.94 -6.40
C TRP A 27 28.17 -12.72 -7.10
N TRP A 28 27.44 -11.60 -7.17
CA TRP A 28 27.86 -10.40 -7.88
C TRP A 28 27.29 -9.16 -7.22
N GLU A 29 28.12 -8.16 -6.93
CA GLU A 29 27.65 -6.85 -6.46
C GLU A 29 27.26 -5.98 -7.66
N PRO A 30 25.96 -5.77 -7.94
CA PRO A 30 25.54 -4.91 -9.03
C PRO A 30 25.94 -3.46 -8.73
N GLY A 31 26.69 -2.86 -9.66
CA GLY A 31 27.02 -1.43 -9.64
C GLY A 31 25.77 -0.54 -9.56
N PRO A 32 25.92 0.74 -9.18
CA PRO A 32 24.81 1.63 -8.84
C PRO A 32 23.77 1.79 -9.97
N LEU A 33 24.20 1.71 -11.23
CA LEU A 33 23.33 1.75 -12.41
C LEU A 33 22.44 0.51 -12.54
N LEU A 34 22.93 -0.67 -12.16
CA LEU A 34 22.15 -1.90 -12.26
C LEU A 34 21.12 -1.96 -11.11
N ARG A 35 21.45 -1.43 -9.92
CA ARG A 35 20.49 -1.27 -8.81
C ARG A 35 19.35 -0.29 -9.11
N SER A 36 19.50 0.66 -10.03
CA SER A 36 18.41 1.54 -10.48
C SER A 36 17.70 1.01 -11.73
N ALA A 37 18.44 0.42 -12.66
CA ALA A 37 17.87 -0.14 -13.88
C ALA A 37 16.98 -1.35 -13.61
N LEU A 38 17.39 -2.28 -12.74
CA LEU A 38 16.62 -3.50 -12.45
C LEU A 38 15.20 -3.25 -11.91
N PRO A 39 15.00 -2.38 -10.89
CA PRO A 39 13.66 -2.09 -10.40
C PRO A 39 12.83 -1.25 -11.37
N LEU A 40 13.47 -0.41 -12.19
CA LEU A 40 12.80 0.35 -13.24
C LEU A 40 12.34 -0.59 -14.38
N LEU A 41 13.15 -1.59 -14.74
CA LEU A 41 12.78 -2.66 -15.68
C LEU A 41 11.67 -3.54 -15.11
N ALA A 42 11.74 -3.91 -13.83
CA ALA A 42 10.68 -4.66 -13.16
C ALA A 42 9.36 -3.87 -13.13
N LEU A 43 9.43 -2.57 -12.85
CA LEU A 43 8.27 -1.67 -12.90
C LEU A 43 7.68 -1.59 -14.32
N LEU A 44 8.52 -1.37 -15.33
CA LEU A 44 8.09 -1.33 -16.73
C LEU A 44 7.51 -2.67 -17.21
N ALA A 45 8.10 -3.78 -16.79
CA ALA A 45 7.61 -5.13 -17.11
C ALA A 45 6.26 -5.41 -16.44
N VAL A 46 6.07 -5.00 -15.18
CA VAL A 46 4.80 -5.11 -14.46
C VAL A 46 3.73 -4.21 -15.10
N LEU A 47 4.07 -2.97 -15.46
CA LEU A 47 3.16 -2.06 -16.16
C LEU A 47 2.77 -2.60 -17.54
N ALA A 48 3.72 -3.14 -18.30
CA ALA A 48 3.46 -3.77 -19.59
C ALA A 48 2.60 -5.03 -19.44
N ALA A 49 2.86 -5.87 -18.43
CA ALA A 49 2.07 -7.05 -18.13
C ALA A 49 0.64 -6.69 -17.69
N ALA A 50 0.50 -5.67 -16.85
CA ALA A 50 -0.80 -5.14 -16.42
C ALA A 50 -1.57 -4.55 -17.61
N ALA A 51 -0.92 -3.73 -18.45
CA ALA A 51 -1.53 -3.16 -19.65
C ALA A 51 -1.95 -4.24 -20.65
N ARG A 52 -1.15 -5.29 -20.84
CA ARG A 52 -1.50 -6.47 -21.65
C ARG A 52 -2.66 -7.27 -21.07
N ALA A 53 -2.72 -7.43 -19.75
CA ALA A 53 -3.83 -8.11 -19.10
C ALA A 53 -5.14 -7.30 -19.22
N LEU A 54 -5.05 -5.98 -19.03
CA LEU A 54 -6.15 -5.03 -19.21
C LEU A 54 -6.67 -5.03 -20.65
N THR A 55 -5.78 -4.89 -21.64
CA THR A 55 -6.15 -4.96 -23.05
C THR A 55 -6.77 -6.30 -23.41
N ALA A 56 -6.19 -7.42 -22.98
CA ALA A 56 -6.77 -8.75 -23.21
C ALA A 56 -8.17 -8.93 -22.58
N CYS A 57 -8.42 -8.37 -21.40
CA CYS A 57 -9.74 -8.39 -20.76
C CYS A 57 -10.75 -7.47 -21.44
N LEU A 58 -10.31 -6.34 -21.99
CA LEU A 58 -11.14 -5.38 -22.73
C LEU A 58 -11.49 -5.87 -24.14
N THR A 59 -10.57 -6.58 -24.79
CA THR A 59 -10.77 -7.16 -26.12
C THR A 59 -11.43 -8.54 -26.07
N ALA A 60 -11.53 -9.16 -24.89
CA ALA A 60 -12.22 -10.42 -24.73
C ALA A 60 -13.74 -10.21 -24.94
N PRO A 61 -14.39 -11.02 -25.81
CA PRO A 61 -15.83 -10.93 -26.01
C PRO A 61 -16.55 -11.11 -24.67
N ALA A 62 -17.60 -10.31 -24.46
CA ALA A 62 -18.35 -10.30 -23.22
C ALA A 62 -18.88 -11.71 -22.92
N ALA A 63 -18.39 -12.32 -21.84
CA ALA A 63 -18.95 -13.55 -21.32
C ALA A 63 -20.40 -13.29 -20.89
N THR A 64 -21.31 -14.18 -21.26
CA THR A 64 -22.75 -14.19 -20.95
C THR A 64 -23.04 -14.42 -19.46
N SER A 65 -22.22 -13.86 -18.56
CA SER A 65 -22.48 -13.87 -17.13
C SER A 65 -23.47 -12.75 -16.83
N ALA A 66 -24.65 -13.12 -16.32
CA ALA A 66 -25.76 -12.22 -15.99
C ALA A 66 -25.46 -11.24 -14.84
N ASP A 67 -24.27 -11.30 -14.22
CA ASP A 67 -23.87 -10.38 -13.17
C ASP A 67 -23.26 -9.09 -13.74
N PRO A 68 -23.70 -7.90 -13.29
CA PRO A 68 -23.10 -6.63 -13.66
C PRO A 68 -21.61 -6.62 -13.28
N ARG A 69 -20.72 -6.56 -14.27
CA ARG A 69 -19.29 -6.37 -14.02
C ARG A 69 -19.09 -5.01 -13.32
N PRO A 70 -18.34 -4.95 -12.21
CA PRO A 70 -18.04 -3.67 -11.58
C PRO A 70 -17.30 -2.78 -12.59
N PRO A 71 -17.68 -1.49 -12.70
CA PRO A 71 -17.09 -0.61 -13.70
C PRO A 71 -15.59 -0.45 -13.45
N LEU A 72 -14.79 -0.46 -14.52
CA LEU A 72 -13.33 -0.30 -14.44
C LEU A 72 -12.92 0.96 -13.66
N ARG A 73 -13.72 2.03 -13.75
CA ARG A 73 -13.52 3.27 -12.98
C ARG A 73 -13.54 3.07 -11.47
N ALA A 74 -14.28 2.08 -10.97
CA ALA A 74 -14.27 1.71 -9.56
C ALA A 74 -12.98 0.96 -9.16
N SER A 75 -12.30 0.33 -10.12
CA SER A 75 -11.05 -0.41 -9.89
C SER A 75 -9.78 0.46 -10.00
N VAL A 76 -9.84 1.55 -10.78
CA VAL A 76 -8.72 2.51 -10.96
C VAL A 76 -8.07 2.96 -9.65
N PRO A 77 -8.79 3.46 -8.62
CA PRO A 77 -8.14 3.98 -7.42
C PRO A 77 -7.35 2.91 -6.65
N TYR A 78 -7.79 1.65 -6.67
CA TYR A 78 -7.05 0.54 -6.03
C TYR A 78 -5.75 0.23 -6.77
N GLY A 79 -5.77 0.28 -8.12
CA GLY A 79 -4.56 0.11 -8.93
C GLY A 79 -3.56 1.26 -8.72
N LEU A 80 -4.06 2.51 -8.68
CA LEU A 80 -3.25 3.69 -8.40
C LEU A 80 -2.61 3.66 -7.02
N PHE A 81 -3.37 3.26 -6.00
CA PHE A 81 -2.85 3.04 -4.66
C PHE A 81 -1.79 1.94 -4.63
N GLY A 82 -2.05 0.79 -5.26
CA GLY A 82 -1.08 -0.31 -5.33
C GLY A 82 0.23 0.11 -5.99
N LEU A 83 0.15 0.93 -7.05
CA LEU A 83 1.32 1.51 -7.71
C LEU A 83 2.08 2.47 -6.79
N ALA A 84 1.37 3.38 -6.11
CA ALA A 84 1.99 4.28 -5.15
C ALA A 84 2.67 3.53 -4.00
N ALA A 85 2.00 2.53 -3.42
CA ALA A 85 2.53 1.66 -2.38
C ALA A 85 3.78 0.91 -2.85
N ALA A 86 3.77 0.37 -4.08
CA ALA A 86 4.91 -0.30 -4.67
C ALA A 86 6.11 0.65 -4.86
N VAL A 87 5.88 1.86 -5.37
CA VAL A 87 6.94 2.87 -5.52
C VAL A 87 7.54 3.25 -4.17
N LEU A 88 6.72 3.56 -3.17
CA LEU A 88 7.20 3.94 -1.84
C LEU A 88 7.98 2.79 -1.15
N THR A 89 7.47 1.56 -1.26
CA THR A 89 8.15 0.37 -0.72
C THR A 89 9.46 0.08 -1.44
N LEU A 90 9.49 0.28 -2.76
CA LEU A 90 10.70 0.14 -3.56
C LEU A 90 11.75 1.17 -3.15
N LEU A 91 11.36 2.44 -2.97
CA LEU A 91 12.27 3.49 -2.53
C LEU A 91 12.87 3.18 -1.15
N GLU A 92 12.05 2.69 -0.21
CA GLU A 92 12.54 2.24 1.10
C GLU A 92 13.47 1.03 0.97
N GLY A 93 13.09 0.02 0.17
CA GLY A 93 13.86 -1.20 -0.05
C GLY A 93 15.20 -0.99 -0.77
N ARG A 94 15.35 0.10 -1.52
CA ARG A 94 16.65 0.51 -2.11
C ARG A 94 17.65 0.92 -1.03
N HIS A 95 17.17 1.39 0.11
CA HIS A 95 18.00 1.80 1.23
C HIS A 95 18.25 0.62 2.19
N ASP A 96 17.20 -0.14 2.50
CA ASP A 96 17.32 -1.33 3.33
C ASP A 96 16.37 -2.46 2.85
N PRO A 97 16.89 -3.55 2.26
CA PRO A 97 16.07 -4.70 1.83
C PRO A 97 15.29 -5.36 2.97
N PHE A 98 15.77 -5.28 4.22
CA PHE A 98 15.07 -5.82 5.39
C PHE A 98 13.74 -5.09 5.65
N ALA A 99 13.61 -3.83 5.22
CA ALA A 99 12.36 -3.09 5.32
C ALA A 99 11.24 -3.75 4.50
N VAL A 100 11.56 -4.24 3.29
CA VAL A 100 10.58 -4.93 2.42
C VAL A 100 10.16 -6.26 3.03
N LEU A 101 11.10 -7.01 3.61
CA LEU A 101 10.80 -8.26 4.32
C LEU A 101 9.91 -8.01 5.53
N ALA A 102 10.24 -7.01 6.36
CA ALA A 102 9.44 -6.63 7.51
C ALA A 102 8.01 -6.22 7.11
N LEU A 103 7.87 -5.38 6.07
CA LEU A 103 6.57 -4.99 5.54
C LEU A 103 5.77 -6.20 5.02
N THR A 104 6.41 -7.09 4.28
CA THR A 104 5.76 -8.29 3.74
C THR A 104 5.26 -9.22 4.85
N LEU A 105 6.10 -9.50 5.84
CA LEU A 105 5.74 -10.33 6.99
C LEU A 105 4.63 -9.67 7.83
N SER A 106 4.61 -8.34 7.87
CA SER A 106 3.60 -7.59 8.60
C SER A 106 2.21 -7.58 7.98
N MET A 107 2.07 -8.04 6.72
CA MET A 107 0.77 -8.10 6.04
C MET A 107 -0.24 -8.99 6.79
N GLY A 108 0.21 -10.10 7.38
CA GLY A 108 -0.65 -10.98 8.18
C GLY A 108 -1.25 -10.28 9.41
N PRO A 109 -0.41 -9.70 10.30
CA PRO A 109 -0.87 -8.86 11.40
C PRO A 109 -1.76 -7.69 10.97
N ALA A 110 -1.43 -7.03 9.84
CA ALA A 110 -2.22 -5.93 9.30
C ALA A 110 -3.65 -6.37 8.95
N GLU A 111 -3.81 -7.46 8.19
CA GLU A 111 -5.11 -8.01 7.80
C GLU A 111 -5.94 -8.44 9.02
N TRP A 112 -5.30 -9.08 9.99
CA TRP A 112 -5.97 -9.48 11.22
C TRP A 112 -6.50 -8.27 12.00
N LEU A 113 -5.71 -7.19 12.09
CA LEU A 113 -6.14 -5.94 12.73
C LEU A 113 -7.27 -5.25 11.97
N LEU A 114 -7.27 -5.29 10.62
CA LEU A 114 -8.38 -4.77 9.81
C LEU A 114 -9.68 -5.53 10.08
N TYR A 115 -9.60 -6.86 10.14
CA TYR A 115 -10.75 -7.70 10.48
C TYR A 115 -11.28 -7.36 11.89
N ARG A 116 -10.38 -7.24 12.86
CA ARG A 116 -10.72 -6.94 14.25
C ARG A 116 -11.30 -5.55 14.43
N TYR A 117 -10.74 -4.55 13.73
CA TYR A 117 -11.28 -3.19 13.66
C TYR A 117 -12.73 -3.21 13.17
N ARG A 118 -13.02 -3.90 12.06
CA ARG A 118 -14.39 -4.03 11.53
C ARG A 118 -15.36 -4.61 12.55
N GLY A 119 -14.97 -5.70 13.22
CA GLY A 119 -15.79 -6.30 14.28
C GLY A 119 -16.08 -5.32 15.43
N TRP A 120 -15.05 -4.62 15.90
CA TRP A 120 -15.17 -3.64 16.98
C TRP A 120 -15.97 -2.40 16.59
N SER A 121 -15.81 -1.87 15.37
CA SER A 121 -16.63 -0.77 14.86
C SER A 121 -18.10 -1.14 14.82
N VAL A 122 -18.45 -2.37 14.41
CA VAL A 122 -19.84 -2.86 14.43
C VAL A 122 -20.39 -2.96 15.85
N THR A 123 -19.59 -3.43 16.81
CA THR A 123 -20.03 -3.44 18.22
C THR A 123 -20.19 -2.04 18.78
N ALA A 124 -19.30 -1.10 18.42
CA ALA A 124 -19.37 0.29 18.81
C ALA A 124 -20.61 1.00 18.21
N LEU A 125 -20.98 0.68 16.96
CA LEU A 125 -22.22 1.15 16.34
C LEU A 125 -23.44 0.70 17.15
N ARG A 126 -23.52 -0.59 17.52
CA ARG A 126 -24.66 -1.13 18.28
C ARG A 126 -24.78 -0.55 19.69
N ALA A 127 -23.65 -0.16 20.29
CA ALA A 127 -23.59 0.33 21.67
C ALA A 127 -23.64 1.86 21.81
N SER A 128 -23.71 2.61 20.71
CA SER A 128 -23.63 4.08 20.74
C SER A 128 -24.96 4.69 20.31
N SER A 129 -25.52 5.56 21.15
CA SER A 129 -26.77 6.28 20.89
C SER A 129 -26.57 7.64 20.21
N THR A 130 -25.32 8.11 20.11
CA THR A 130 -24.99 9.40 19.50
C THR A 130 -23.84 9.27 18.50
N PRO A 131 -23.83 10.08 17.42
CA PRO A 131 -22.78 10.05 16.40
C PRO A 131 -21.40 10.43 16.96
N ALA A 132 -21.35 11.35 17.94
CA ALA A 132 -20.11 11.74 18.59
C ALA A 132 -19.51 10.61 19.44
N ALA A 133 -20.33 9.85 20.18
CA ALA A 133 -19.85 8.71 20.97
C ALA A 133 -19.33 7.57 20.08
N PHE A 134 -20.01 7.32 18.95
CA PHE A 134 -19.54 6.36 17.96
C PHE A 134 -18.19 6.77 17.36
N LEU A 135 -18.04 8.06 17.03
CA LEU A 135 -16.79 8.63 16.52
C LEU A 135 -15.64 8.47 17.49
N LEU A 136 -15.82 8.87 18.74
CA LEU A 136 -14.78 8.76 19.77
C LEU A 136 -14.35 7.31 19.99
N ARG A 137 -15.30 6.38 20.05
CA ARG A 137 -15.00 4.94 20.18
C ARG A 137 -14.29 4.40 18.95
N SER A 138 -14.72 4.76 17.75
CA SER A 138 -14.10 4.33 16.50
C SER A 138 -12.68 4.90 16.35
N CYS A 139 -12.47 6.17 16.70
CA CYS A 139 -11.15 6.80 16.74
C CYS A 139 -10.24 6.12 17.78
N GLY A 140 -10.77 5.78 18.95
CA GLY A 140 -10.02 5.06 19.98
C GLY A 140 -9.58 3.66 19.51
N VAL A 141 -10.49 2.93 18.86
CA VAL A 141 -10.18 1.62 18.27
C VAL A 141 -9.19 1.74 17.10
N LEU A 142 -9.31 2.80 16.29
CA LEU A 142 -8.38 3.09 15.19
C LEU A 142 -6.97 3.33 15.75
N ALA A 143 -6.86 4.20 16.76
CA ALA A 143 -5.61 4.51 17.42
C ALA A 143 -5.00 3.26 18.08
N LEU A 144 -5.82 2.42 18.72
CA LEU A 144 -5.38 1.15 19.31
C LEU A 144 -4.83 0.20 18.24
N CYS A 145 -5.55 -0.02 17.14
CA CYS A 145 -5.11 -0.92 16.07
C CYS A 145 -3.83 -0.40 15.40
N LEU A 146 -3.76 0.91 15.12
CA LEU A 146 -2.58 1.52 14.52
C LEU A 146 -1.37 1.44 15.46
N THR A 147 -1.53 1.76 16.74
CA THR A 147 -0.44 1.66 17.72
C THR A 147 0.02 0.22 17.93
N ALA A 148 -0.91 -0.74 18.02
CA ALA A 148 -0.59 -2.16 18.11
C ALA A 148 0.20 -2.63 16.87
N TYR A 149 -0.21 -2.22 15.67
CA TYR A 149 0.50 -2.53 14.44
C TYR A 149 1.94 -1.96 14.44
N LEU A 150 2.09 -0.68 14.79
CA LEU A 150 3.40 -0.03 14.86
C LEU A 150 4.30 -0.64 15.93
N LEU A 151 3.75 -1.08 17.07
CA LEU A 151 4.48 -1.80 18.11
C LEU A 151 5.03 -3.14 17.62
N VAL A 152 4.27 -3.88 16.81
CA VAL A 152 4.73 -5.13 16.19
C VAL A 152 5.88 -4.88 15.21
N LEU A 153 5.86 -3.75 14.50
CA LEU A 153 6.92 -3.35 13.57
C LEU A 153 8.13 -2.69 14.23
N LEU A 154 8.01 -2.21 15.46
CA LEU A 154 9.09 -1.48 16.13
C LEU A 154 10.37 -2.31 16.30
N PRO A 155 10.34 -3.58 16.76
CA PRO A 155 11.55 -4.40 16.85
C PRO A 155 12.31 -4.54 15.53
N PRO A 156 11.70 -4.99 14.41
CA PRO A 156 12.41 -5.06 13.14
C PRO A 156 12.84 -3.68 12.62
N ALA A 157 12.05 -2.62 12.88
CA ALA A 157 12.40 -1.25 12.50
C ALA A 157 13.65 -0.72 13.22
N ARG A 158 13.94 -1.21 14.43
CA ARG A 158 15.15 -0.85 15.20
C ARG A 158 16.41 -1.55 14.69
N LEU A 159 16.26 -2.65 13.94
CA LEU A 159 17.35 -3.41 13.35
C LEU A 159 17.79 -2.85 11.99
N ILE A 160 17.00 -1.95 11.42
CA ILE A 160 17.23 -1.31 10.11
C ILE A 160 18.25 -0.18 10.25
N ALA A 161 19.23 -0.15 9.34
CA ALA A 161 20.34 0.80 9.41
C ALA A 161 19.93 2.26 9.13
N THR A 162 18.86 2.47 8.36
CA THR A 162 18.29 3.78 8.03
C THR A 162 17.44 4.38 9.17
N GLY A 163 17.17 3.58 10.20
CA GLY A 163 16.36 3.97 11.36
C GLY A 163 14.87 3.66 11.20
N PRO A 164 14.12 3.67 12.32
CA PRO A 164 12.76 3.13 12.35
C PRO A 164 11.70 4.04 11.72
N ALA A 165 11.99 5.33 11.54
CA ALA A 165 10.99 6.32 11.18
C ALA A 165 10.38 6.07 9.80
N ALA A 166 11.21 5.76 8.80
CA ALA A 166 10.78 5.58 7.43
C ALA A 166 9.82 4.38 7.29
N LEU A 167 10.23 3.23 7.83
CA LEU A 167 9.40 2.02 7.86
C LEU A 167 8.10 2.23 8.63
N LEU A 168 8.14 2.82 9.82
CA LEU A 168 6.94 3.01 10.65
C LEU A 168 5.95 3.99 9.99
N CYS A 169 6.44 5.09 9.41
CA CYS A 169 5.60 6.03 8.68
C CYS A 169 4.99 5.38 7.42
N LEU A 170 5.78 4.64 6.66
CA LEU A 170 5.30 3.92 5.47
C LEU A 170 4.23 2.88 5.85
N ALA A 171 4.48 2.09 6.89
CA ALA A 171 3.54 1.12 7.40
C ALA A 171 2.21 1.77 7.85
N ALA A 172 2.28 2.91 8.54
CA ALA A 172 1.10 3.68 8.92
C ALA A 172 0.30 4.16 7.70
N VAL A 173 0.97 4.68 6.66
CA VAL A 173 0.34 5.08 5.39
C VAL A 173 -0.39 3.91 4.74
N LEU A 174 0.29 2.77 4.58
CA LEU A 174 -0.27 1.60 3.90
C LEU A 174 -1.48 1.05 4.66
N TRP A 175 -1.37 0.89 5.98
CA TRP A 175 -2.45 0.35 6.80
C TRP A 175 -3.68 1.26 6.82
N THR A 176 -3.49 2.58 6.99
CA THR A 176 -4.60 3.54 7.00
C THR A 176 -5.28 3.68 5.64
N ALA A 177 -4.51 3.64 4.54
CA ALA A 177 -5.07 3.64 3.20
C ALA A 177 -5.88 2.37 2.89
N LEU A 178 -5.37 1.19 3.28
CA LEU A 178 -6.09 -0.08 3.17
C LEU A 178 -7.37 -0.07 3.99
N LEU A 179 -7.35 0.52 5.19
CA LEU A 179 -8.54 0.68 6.02
C LEU A 179 -9.60 1.54 5.33
N LEU A 180 -9.22 2.71 4.81
CA LEU A 180 -10.14 3.60 4.08
C LEU A 180 -10.75 2.92 2.85
N GLN A 181 -9.92 2.19 2.11
CA GLN A 181 -10.35 1.37 0.97
C GLN A 181 -11.33 0.25 1.38
N ALA A 182 -11.06 -0.39 2.52
CA ALA A 182 -11.94 -1.40 3.13
C ALA A 182 -13.31 -0.83 3.56
N PHE A 183 -13.43 0.49 3.74
CA PHE A 183 -14.70 1.21 3.97
C PHE A 183 -15.31 1.83 2.70
N GLY A 184 -14.75 1.52 1.51
CA GLY A 184 -15.26 2.00 0.22
C GLY A 184 -14.75 3.40 -0.16
N VAL A 185 -13.88 4.01 0.63
CA VAL A 185 -13.26 5.30 0.32
C VAL A 185 -11.94 5.06 -0.41
N ALA A 186 -11.98 4.94 -1.74
CA ALA A 186 -10.81 4.54 -2.52
C ALA A 186 -10.03 5.71 -3.15
N TRP A 187 -10.70 6.79 -3.59
CA TRP A 187 -10.06 7.90 -4.30
C TRP A 187 -9.15 8.78 -3.43
N PRO A 188 -9.61 9.29 -2.27
CA PRO A 188 -8.76 10.12 -1.41
C PRO A 188 -7.44 9.44 -1.02
N PRO A 189 -7.42 8.17 -0.52
CA PRO A 189 -6.16 7.54 -0.16
C PRO A 189 -5.26 7.27 -1.37
N ALA A 190 -5.83 6.94 -2.53
CA ALA A 190 -5.06 6.74 -3.75
C ALA A 190 -4.34 8.02 -4.21
N LEU A 191 -5.04 9.17 -4.22
CA LEU A 191 -4.45 10.44 -4.62
C LEU A 191 -3.37 10.91 -3.64
N VAL A 192 -3.62 10.78 -2.34
CA VAL A 192 -2.67 11.17 -1.29
C VAL A 192 -1.41 10.30 -1.36
N CYS A 193 -1.55 8.98 -1.52
CA CYS A 193 -0.40 8.07 -1.68
C CYS A 193 0.34 8.31 -3.00
N LEU A 194 -0.35 8.61 -4.10
CA LEU A 194 0.27 8.95 -5.38
C LEU A 194 1.07 10.25 -5.30
N ALA A 195 0.54 11.28 -4.67
CA ALA A 195 1.24 12.54 -4.48
C ALA A 195 2.52 12.34 -3.65
N ALA A 196 2.44 11.53 -2.59
CA ALA A 196 3.59 11.12 -1.80
C ALA A 196 4.64 10.37 -2.63
N ALA A 197 4.22 9.37 -3.41
CA ALA A 197 5.11 8.62 -4.28
C ALA A 197 5.76 9.50 -5.35
N ALA A 198 5.00 10.43 -5.94
CA ALA A 198 5.51 11.38 -6.93
C ALA A 198 6.53 12.35 -6.30
N ALA A 199 6.25 12.90 -5.12
CA ALA A 199 7.15 13.80 -4.40
C ALA A 199 8.47 13.10 -4.01
N ALA A 200 8.39 11.88 -3.48
CA ALA A 200 9.57 11.09 -3.15
C ALA A 200 10.35 10.72 -4.42
N GLY A 201 9.66 10.30 -5.49
CA GLY A 201 10.28 9.98 -6.78
C GLY A 201 11.00 11.17 -7.42
N THR A 202 10.36 12.35 -7.48
CA THR A 202 10.97 13.55 -8.05
C THR A 202 12.19 14.00 -7.25
N ALA A 203 12.10 14.01 -5.91
CA ALA A 203 13.23 14.37 -5.05
C ALA A 203 14.42 13.40 -5.19
N THR A 204 14.16 12.10 -5.39
CA THR A 204 15.23 11.13 -5.69
C THR A 204 15.87 11.35 -7.07
N LEU A 205 15.11 11.80 -8.07
CA LEU A 205 15.63 12.08 -9.42
C LEU A 205 16.42 13.40 -9.48
N THR A 206 16.02 14.41 -8.70
CA THR A 206 16.67 15.72 -8.67
C THR A 206 17.81 15.81 -7.66
N ALA A 207 18.11 14.71 -6.93
CA ALA A 207 19.08 14.67 -5.83
C ALA A 207 18.89 15.82 -4.82
N SER A 208 17.63 16.22 -4.60
CA SER A 208 17.31 17.35 -3.70
C SER A 208 17.62 16.97 -2.25
N PRO A 209 18.29 17.85 -1.47
CA PRO A 209 18.34 17.68 -0.02
C PRO A 209 16.90 17.75 0.53
N PRO A 210 16.53 16.94 1.55
CA PRO A 210 17.38 16.20 2.48
C PRO A 210 17.89 14.86 1.95
N GLY A 211 18.92 14.31 2.61
CA GLY A 211 19.50 13.02 2.24
C GLY A 211 18.46 11.88 2.20
N PRO A 212 18.75 10.80 1.45
CA PRO A 212 17.78 9.73 1.13
C PRO A 212 17.05 9.15 2.34
N ALA A 213 17.72 9.02 3.49
CA ALA A 213 17.14 8.47 4.72
C ALA A 213 16.07 9.38 5.38
N ALA A 214 16.11 10.69 5.13
CA ALA A 214 15.17 11.65 5.73
C ALA A 214 14.00 12.00 4.80
N LEU A 215 14.13 11.74 3.50
CA LEU A 215 13.10 12.05 2.50
C LEU A 215 11.83 11.22 2.68
N LEU A 216 11.96 9.90 2.81
CA LEU A 216 10.83 8.98 2.99
C LEU A 216 9.99 9.30 4.23
N PRO A 217 10.56 9.47 5.45
CA PRO A 217 9.77 9.86 6.61
C PRO A 217 9.18 11.27 6.48
N ALA A 218 9.88 12.21 5.84
CA ALA A 218 9.36 13.57 5.61
C ALA A 218 8.10 13.59 4.72
N VAL A 219 7.97 12.64 3.80
CA VAL A 219 6.78 12.51 2.95
C VAL A 219 5.74 11.58 3.57
N CYS A 220 6.15 10.46 4.16
CA CYS A 220 5.22 9.46 4.71
C CYS A 220 4.53 9.93 6.00
N ALA A 221 5.20 10.71 6.85
CA ALA A 221 4.59 11.26 8.07
C ALA A 221 3.38 12.17 7.80
N PRO A 222 3.47 13.22 6.96
CA PRO A 222 2.31 14.07 6.65
C PRO A 222 1.23 13.29 5.89
N THR A 223 1.63 12.33 5.05
CA THR A 223 0.70 11.42 4.36
C THR A 223 -0.12 10.60 5.36
N ALA A 224 0.51 10.02 6.38
CA ALA A 224 -0.18 9.28 7.44
C ALA A 224 -1.13 10.18 8.25
N VAL A 225 -0.73 11.42 8.55
CA VAL A 225 -1.60 12.40 9.22
C VAL A 225 -2.81 12.77 8.35
N CYS A 226 -2.60 12.96 7.05
CA CYS A 226 -3.69 13.25 6.11
C CYS A 226 -4.68 12.08 6.03
N LEU A 227 -4.18 10.84 5.90
CA LEU A 227 -5.03 9.64 5.83
C LEU A 227 -5.78 9.37 7.12
N THR A 228 -5.15 9.57 8.28
CA THR A 228 -5.82 9.44 9.58
C THR A 228 -6.90 10.52 9.75
N ALA A 229 -6.64 11.77 9.37
CA ALA A 229 -7.65 12.82 9.36
C ALA A 229 -8.83 12.47 8.43
N LEU A 230 -8.56 11.96 7.23
CA LEU A 230 -9.58 11.48 6.31
C LEU A 230 -10.40 10.34 6.92
N ALA A 231 -9.76 9.39 7.60
CA ALA A 231 -10.46 8.31 8.30
C ALA A 231 -11.43 8.86 9.35
N VAL A 232 -11.01 9.81 10.18
CA VAL A 232 -11.87 10.44 11.18
C VAL A 232 -13.05 11.16 10.52
N VAL A 233 -12.82 11.93 9.46
CA VAL A 233 -13.88 12.66 8.75
C VAL A 233 -14.89 11.72 8.09
N HIS A 234 -14.43 10.64 7.44
CA HIS A 234 -15.30 9.69 6.76
C HIS A 234 -16.09 8.80 7.73
N LEU A 235 -15.49 8.41 8.86
CA LEU A 235 -16.18 7.67 9.92
C LEU A 235 -17.24 8.54 10.64
N GLY A 236 -17.06 9.86 10.63
CA GLY A 236 -17.93 10.80 11.32
C GLY A 236 -19.10 11.34 10.54
N ARG A 237 -19.12 11.14 9.23
CA ARG A 237 -20.28 11.50 8.41
C ARG A 237 -21.30 10.36 8.51
N PRO A 238 -22.49 10.59 9.09
CA PRO A 238 -23.61 9.69 8.86
C PRO A 238 -23.87 9.72 7.36
N ALA A 239 -23.47 8.66 6.65
CA ALA A 239 -23.73 8.57 5.22
C ALA A 239 -25.25 8.54 5.03
N PRO A 240 -25.85 9.51 4.33
CA PRO A 240 -27.23 9.36 3.90
C PRO A 240 -27.25 8.13 2.99
N HIS A 241 -27.91 7.08 3.44
CA HIS A 241 -28.24 5.96 2.57
C HIS A 241 -29.30 6.51 1.61
N ALA A 242 -28.87 6.86 0.39
CA ALA A 242 -29.75 7.21 -0.71
C ALA A 242 -30.12 5.93 -1.48
#